data_AF-A0A963N7U6-F1
#
_entry.id   AF-A0A963N7U6-F1
#
_cell.length_a   1.000
_cell.length_b   1.000
_cell.length_c   1.000
_cell.angle_alpha   90.00
_cell.angle_beta   90.00
_cell.angle_gamma   90.00
#
_symmetry.space_group_name_H-M   'P 1'
#
loop_
_entity.id
_entity.type
_entity.pdbx_description
1 polymer ?
#
loop_
_entity_poly.entity_id
_entity_poly.type
_entity_poly.pdbx_seq_one_letter_code
_entity_poly.pdbx_strand_id
1 'polypeptide(L)'
;MRVSTGQIYDAAVLGMERNQSQLVKLQNQISSGRRMLTPADDPVAATRALAITQSREVAAQYAQNQGAASDRLGLVDSQLSALTDLLQSVRSRVVQAGNTVLGDSDRQAIAVELEERFNELLGIANSRTAEGDYLFSGYQSETKPFALAAAPAA
;
A
#
# COMPACT_ATOMS: atom_id res chain seq x y z
N MET A 1 -21.36 -66.65 -22.76
CA MET A 1 -20.48 -65.85 -23.64
C MET A 1 -19.10 -66.49 -23.64
N ARG A 2 -18.51 -66.80 -24.80
CA ARG A 2 -17.13 -67.30 -24.87
C ARG A 2 -16.20 -66.10 -24.85
N VAL A 3 -15.43 -65.95 -23.78
CA VAL A 3 -14.33 -64.98 -23.75
C VAL A 3 -13.26 -65.51 -24.69
N SER A 4 -12.98 -64.79 -25.78
CA SER A 4 -11.92 -65.19 -26.71
C SER A 4 -10.56 -64.83 -26.12
N THR A 5 -9.51 -65.56 -26.49
CA THR A 5 -8.12 -65.24 -26.12
C THR A 5 -7.75 -63.78 -26.45
N GLY A 6 -8.33 -63.21 -27.53
CA GLY A 6 -8.20 -61.81 -27.88
C GLY A 6 -8.77 -60.87 -26.82
N GLN A 7 -9.98 -61.15 -26.30
CA GLN A 7 -10.58 -60.34 -25.22
C GLN A 7 -9.78 -60.39 -23.91
N ILE A 8 -9.07 -61.49 -23.63
CA ILE A 8 -8.18 -61.59 -22.47
C ILE A 8 -6.94 -60.73 -22.66
N TYR A 9 -6.34 -60.74 -23.86
CA TYR A 9 -5.21 -59.89 -24.20
C TYR A 9 -5.58 -58.40 -24.18
N ASP A 10 -6.73 -58.04 -24.76
CA ASP A 10 -7.23 -56.66 -24.77
C ASP A 10 -7.50 -56.15 -23.33
N ALA A 11 -8.08 -56.99 -22.47
CA ALA A 11 -8.28 -56.66 -21.07
C ALA A 11 -6.95 -56.45 -20.31
N ALA A 12 -5.90 -57.22 -20.64
CA ALA A 12 -4.57 -57.06 -20.07
C ALA A 12 -3.89 -55.77 -20.55
N VAL A 13 -4.03 -55.41 -21.83
CA VAL A 13 -3.52 -54.15 -22.39
C VAL A 13 -4.23 -52.95 -21.76
N LEU A 14 -5.56 -52.96 -21.67
CA LEU A 14 -6.33 -51.91 -20.97
C LEU A 14 -5.94 -51.78 -19.49
N GLY A 15 -5.59 -52.89 -18.84
CA GLY A 15 -5.05 -52.90 -17.48
C GLY A 15 -3.70 -52.20 -17.37
N MET A 16 -2.78 -52.47 -18.31
CA MET A 16 -1.48 -51.81 -18.37
C MET A 16 -1.59 -50.31 -18.67
N GLU A 17 -2.46 -49.91 -19.61
CA GLU A 17 -2.71 -48.50 -19.93
C GLU A 17 -3.26 -47.71 -18.72
N ARG A 18 -4.18 -48.31 -17.95
CA ARG A 18 -4.69 -47.71 -16.71
C ARG A 18 -3.59 -47.53 -15.66
N ASN A 19 -2.73 -48.53 -15.48
CA ASN A 19 -1.61 -48.44 -14.54
C ASN A 19 -0.61 -47.36 -14.97
N GLN A 20 -0.28 -47.29 -16.26
CA GLN A 20 0.59 -46.25 -16.80
C GLN A 20 0.02 -44.84 -16.57
N SER A 21 -1.28 -44.66 -16.79
CA SER A 21 -1.98 -43.39 -16.53
C SER A 21 -1.94 -43.00 -15.04
N GLN A 22 -2.17 -43.95 -14.13
CA GLN A 22 -2.09 -43.71 -12.69
C GLN A 22 -0.67 -43.33 -12.24
N LEU A 23 0.36 -43.98 -12.82
CA LEU A 23 1.76 -43.70 -12.52
C LEU A 23 2.14 -42.27 -12.92
N VAL A 24 1.74 -41.85 -14.14
CA VAL A 24 1.95 -40.47 -14.61
C VAL A 24 1.23 -39.46 -13.72
N LYS A 25 -0.02 -39.74 -13.33
CA LYS A 25 -0.77 -38.88 -12.41
C LYS A 25 -0.08 -38.74 -11.05
N LEU A 26 0.38 -39.84 -10.46
CA LEU A 26 1.10 -39.82 -9.19
C LEU A 26 2.43 -39.06 -9.30
N GLN A 27 3.15 -39.25 -10.41
CA GLN A 27 4.39 -38.51 -10.67
C GLN A 27 4.14 -37.00 -10.75
N ASN A 28 3.05 -36.57 -11.39
CA ASN A 28 2.63 -35.16 -11.41
C ASN A 28 2.21 -34.65 -10.03
N GLN A 29 1.53 -35.46 -9.20
CA GLN A 29 1.18 -35.10 -7.83
C GLN A 29 2.43 -34.94 -6.95
N ILE A 30 3.42 -35.82 -7.10
CA ILE A 30 4.71 -35.73 -6.39
C ILE A 30 5.47 -34.48 -6.84
N SER A 31 5.56 -34.25 -8.15
CA SER A 31 6.28 -33.09 -8.70
C SER A 31 5.64 -31.76 -8.30
N SER A 32 4.31 -31.68 -8.25
CA SER A 32 3.60 -30.47 -7.84
C SER A 32 3.43 -30.34 -6.33
N GLY A 33 3.61 -31.42 -5.57
CA GLY A 33 3.27 -31.51 -4.14
C GLY A 33 1.78 -31.41 -3.83
N ARG A 34 0.91 -31.41 -4.85
CA ARG A 34 -0.55 -31.23 -4.68
C ARG A 34 -1.24 -32.58 -4.82
N ARG A 35 -2.07 -32.93 -3.84
CA ARG A 35 -2.96 -34.11 -3.91
C ARG A 35 -3.90 -34.06 -5.12
N MET A 36 -4.32 -32.87 -5.52
CA MET A 36 -5.36 -32.66 -6.53
C MET A 36 -4.78 -31.80 -7.65
N LEU A 37 -4.75 -32.34 -8.88
CA LEU A 37 -4.14 -31.68 -10.04
C LEU A 37 -5.19 -30.93 -10.85
N THR A 38 -6.38 -31.51 -10.96
CA THR A 38 -7.50 -30.91 -11.68
C THR A 38 -8.75 -30.85 -10.80
N PRO A 39 -9.67 -29.91 -11.04
CA PRO A 39 -10.97 -29.87 -10.36
C PRO A 39 -11.81 -31.14 -10.57
N ALA A 40 -11.54 -31.90 -11.63
CA ALA A 40 -12.20 -33.17 -11.91
C ALA A 40 -11.80 -34.29 -10.92
N ASP A 41 -10.64 -34.19 -10.27
CA ASP A 41 -10.17 -35.21 -9.32
C ASP A 41 -10.98 -35.23 -8.02
N ASP A 42 -11.46 -34.07 -7.55
CA ASP A 42 -12.29 -33.91 -6.35
C ASP A 42 -12.97 -32.52 -6.40
N PRO A 43 -14.16 -32.41 -7.00
CA PRO A 43 -14.81 -31.11 -7.20
C PRO A 43 -15.19 -30.42 -5.88
N VAL A 44 -15.46 -31.19 -4.81
CA VAL A 44 -15.81 -30.63 -3.49
C VAL A 44 -14.58 -30.05 -2.80
N ALA A 45 -13.43 -30.73 -2.87
CA ALA A 45 -12.19 -30.16 -2.36
C ALA A 45 -11.73 -28.97 -3.22
N ALA A 46 -11.95 -29.01 -4.53
CA ALA A 46 -11.61 -27.92 -5.45
C ALA A 46 -12.34 -26.62 -5.12
N THR A 47 -13.65 -26.66 -4.88
CA THR A 47 -14.42 -25.46 -4.53
C THR A 47 -13.98 -24.87 -3.19
N ARG A 48 -13.71 -25.73 -2.18
CA ARG A 48 -13.19 -25.28 -0.88
C ARG A 48 -11.80 -24.65 -1.01
N ALA A 49 -10.91 -25.28 -1.77
CA ALA A 49 -9.57 -24.74 -2.02
C ALA A 49 -9.65 -23.39 -2.74
N LEU A 50 -10.55 -23.25 -3.71
CA LEU A 50 -10.77 -21.98 -4.40
C LEU A 50 -11.27 -20.89 -3.45
N ALA A 51 -12.26 -21.19 -2.61
CA ALA A 51 -12.79 -20.23 -1.64
C ALA A 51 -11.72 -19.76 -0.63
N ILE A 52 -10.88 -20.68 -0.13
CA ILE A 52 -9.75 -20.36 0.74
C ILE A 52 -8.68 -19.53 0.00
N THR A 53 -8.42 -19.87 -1.26
CA THR A 53 -7.46 -19.10 -2.07
C THR A 53 -7.96 -17.67 -2.27
N GLN A 54 -9.23 -17.50 -2.64
CA GLN A 54 -9.85 -16.19 -2.78
C GLN A 54 -9.81 -15.38 -1.47
N SER A 55 -10.17 -15.99 -0.34
CA SER A 55 -10.11 -15.28 0.95
C SER A 55 -8.68 -14.88 1.33
N ARG A 56 -7.69 -15.71 1.00
CA ARG A 56 -6.27 -15.40 1.19
C ARG A 56 -5.81 -14.24 0.31
N GLU A 57 -6.20 -14.20 -0.97
CA GLU A 57 -5.86 -13.08 -1.87
C GLU A 57 -6.50 -11.77 -1.40
N VAL A 58 -7.77 -11.80 -0.96
CA VAL A 58 -8.44 -10.64 -0.38
C VAL A 58 -7.72 -10.17 0.89
N ALA A 59 -7.34 -11.09 1.78
CA ALA A 59 -6.57 -10.76 2.97
C ALA A 59 -5.18 -10.19 2.64
N ALA A 60 -4.51 -10.70 1.60
CA ALA A 60 -3.24 -10.17 1.13
C ALA A 60 -3.39 -8.74 0.59
N GLN A 61 -4.46 -8.45 -0.16
CA GLN A 61 -4.76 -7.10 -0.61
C GLN A 61 -5.00 -6.15 0.58
N TYR A 62 -5.73 -6.58 1.60
CA TYR A 62 -5.91 -5.77 2.81
C TYR A 62 -4.61 -5.50 3.54
N ALA A 63 -3.70 -6.48 3.63
CA ALA A 63 -2.39 -6.27 4.23
C ALA A 63 -1.55 -5.24 3.44
N GLN A 64 -1.60 -5.29 2.10
CA GLN A 64 -0.95 -4.28 1.26
C GLN A 64 -1.54 -2.88 1.45
N ASN A 65 -2.87 -2.78 1.49
CA ASN A 65 -3.56 -1.51 1.72
C ASN A 65 -3.24 -0.93 3.10
N GLN A 66 -3.13 -1.78 4.12
CA GLN A 66 -2.71 -1.38 5.47
C GLN A 66 -1.27 -0.85 5.48
N GLY A 67 -0.36 -1.50 4.76
CA GLY A 67 1.02 -1.01 4.58
C GLY A 67 1.05 0.38 3.96
N ALA A 68 0.37 0.57 2.81
CA ALA A 68 0.29 1.86 2.14
C ALA A 68 -0.34 2.95 3.03
N ALA A 69 -1.37 2.61 3.82
CA ALA A 69 -1.98 3.53 4.76
C ALA A 69 -1.01 3.91 5.90
N SER A 70 -0.25 2.94 6.43
CA SER A 70 0.77 3.18 7.46
C SER A 70 1.88 4.09 6.95
N ASP A 71 2.35 3.88 5.72
CA ASP A 71 3.39 4.70 5.10
C ASP A 71 2.91 6.14 4.90
N ARG A 72 1.66 6.30 4.43
CA ARG A 72 1.03 7.61 4.29
C ARG A 72 0.88 8.33 5.64
N LEU A 73 0.45 7.61 6.67
CA LEU A 73 0.36 8.16 8.03
C LEU A 73 1.72 8.55 8.60
N GLY A 74 2.75 7.74 8.38
CA GLY A 74 4.12 8.06 8.79
C GLY A 74 4.66 9.33 8.13
N LEU A 75 4.33 9.54 6.85
CA LEU A 75 4.68 10.78 6.15
C LEU A 75 3.93 11.99 6.76
N VAL A 76 2.63 11.85 7.03
CA VAL A 76 1.84 12.91 7.71
C VAL A 76 2.46 13.27 9.06
N ASP A 77 2.79 12.27 9.88
CA ASP A 77 3.35 12.47 11.21
C ASP A 77 4.71 13.19 11.14
N SER A 78 5.58 12.81 10.20
CA SER A 78 6.85 13.50 9.96
C SER A 78 6.67 14.97 9.59
N GLN A 79 5.71 15.29 8.71
CA GLN A 79 5.42 16.67 8.32
C GLN A 79 4.80 17.48 9.48
N LEU A 80 3.94 16.86 10.30
CA LEU A 80 3.37 17.50 11.49
C LEU A 80 4.41 17.74 12.58
N SER A 81 5.39 16.85 12.74
CA SER A 81 6.52 17.07 13.64
C SER A 81 7.34 18.27 13.19
N ALA A 82 7.70 18.34 11.90
CA ALA A 82 8.43 19.49 11.35
C ALA A 82 7.65 20.81 11.51
N LEU A 83 6.32 20.77 11.29
CA LEU A 83 5.45 21.91 11.54
C LEU A 83 5.46 22.34 13.01
N THR A 84 5.46 21.39 13.94
CA THR A 84 5.48 21.67 15.38
C THR A 84 6.77 22.37 15.79
N ASP A 85 7.93 21.89 15.30
CA ASP A 85 9.23 22.49 15.58
C ASP A 85 9.33 23.90 14.99
N LEU A 86 8.81 24.09 13.77
CA LEU A 86 8.73 25.39 13.12
C LEU A 86 7.90 26.40 13.94
N LEU A 87 6.73 25.99 14.42
CA LEU A 87 5.86 26.83 15.26
C LEU A 87 6.50 27.18 16.60
N GLN A 88 7.26 26.27 17.20
CA GLN A 88 8.03 26.56 18.42
C GLN A 88 9.11 27.62 18.16
N SER A 89 9.82 27.53 17.04
CA SER A 89 10.82 28.52 16.61
C SER A 89 10.19 29.89 16.37
N VAL A 90 9.08 29.94 15.63
CA VAL A 90 8.29 31.16 15.39
C VAL A 90 7.86 31.81 16.70
N ARG A 91 7.32 31.02 17.64
CA ARG A 91 6.93 31.52 18.97
C ARG A 91 8.11 32.14 19.72
N SER A 92 9.28 31.51 19.68
CA SER A 92 10.50 32.04 20.31
C SER A 92 10.90 33.39 19.71
N ARG A 93 10.87 33.51 18.39
CA ARG A 93 11.15 34.78 17.68
C ARG A 93 10.14 35.88 18.00
N VAL A 94 8.86 35.56 18.09
CA VAL A 94 7.82 36.51 18.47
C VAL A 94 8.01 37.00 19.92
N VAL A 95 8.36 36.10 20.85
CA VAL A 95 8.69 36.48 22.24
C VAL A 95 9.92 37.39 22.27
N GLN A 96 10.94 37.09 21.47
CA GLN A 96 12.12 37.95 21.32
C GLN A 96 11.72 39.35 20.81
N ALA A 97 10.89 39.43 19.77
CA ALA A 97 10.39 40.69 19.21
C ALA A 97 9.56 41.50 20.21
N GLY A 98 8.96 40.88 21.23
CA GLY A 98 8.23 41.56 22.30
C GLY A 98 9.11 42.29 23.32
N ASN A 99 10.44 42.10 23.28
CA ASN A 99 11.35 42.78 24.19
C ASN A 99 11.39 44.30 23.89
N THR A 100 11.34 45.12 24.94
CA THR A 100 11.30 46.59 24.85
C THR A 100 12.66 47.22 24.54
N VAL A 101 13.75 46.45 24.65
CA VAL A 101 15.13 46.91 24.38
C VAL A 101 15.46 46.94 22.87
N LEU A 102 14.73 46.18 22.04
CA LEU A 102 14.97 46.11 20.59
C LEU A 102 14.55 47.39 19.87
N GLY A 103 15.40 47.87 18.97
CA GLY A 103 15.07 48.98 18.07
C GLY A 103 14.17 48.53 16.90
N ASP A 104 13.61 49.49 16.16
CA ASP A 104 12.76 49.21 14.99
C ASP A 104 13.50 48.41 13.91
N SER A 105 14.80 48.64 13.71
CA SER A 105 15.62 47.88 12.77
C SER A 105 15.70 46.39 13.12
N ASP A 106 15.81 46.06 14.40
CA ASP A 106 15.90 44.68 14.86
C ASP A 106 14.54 43.97 14.75
N ARG A 107 13.44 44.69 15.04
CA ARG A 107 12.08 44.18 14.84
C ARG A 107 11.80 43.91 13.36
N GLN A 108 12.30 44.76 12.46
CA GLN A 108 12.16 44.55 11.03
C GLN A 108 12.96 43.34 10.53
N ALA A 109 14.16 43.10 11.07
CA ALA A 109 14.92 41.88 10.78
C ALA A 109 14.20 40.61 11.24
N ILE A 110 13.57 40.64 12.43
CA ILE A 110 12.76 39.52 12.92
C ILE A 110 11.50 39.32 12.05
N ALA A 111 10.88 40.40 11.57
CA ALA A 111 9.72 40.30 10.68
C ALA A 111 10.07 39.57 9.36
N VAL A 112 11.22 39.88 8.76
CA VAL A 112 11.72 39.17 7.56
C VAL A 112 11.98 37.69 7.87
N GLU A 113 12.59 37.37 9.02
CA GLU A 113 12.78 35.97 9.42
C GLU A 113 11.44 35.24 9.60
N LEU A 114 10.43 35.89 10.17
CA LEU A 114 9.11 35.31 10.35
C LEU A 114 8.38 35.08 9.02
N GLU A 115 8.57 35.96 8.04
CA GLU A 115 8.03 35.79 6.69
C GLU A 115 8.63 34.58 5.97
N GLU A 116 9.95 34.38 6.09
CA GLU A 116 10.62 33.18 5.59
C GLU A 116 10.13 31.90 6.27
N ARG A 117 9.94 31.93 7.61
CA ARG A 117 9.37 30.79 8.35
C ARG A 117 7.94 30.49 7.93
N PHE A 118 7.17 31.50 7.57
CA PHE A 118 5.82 31.33 7.06
C PHE A 118 5.81 30.72 5.64
N ASN A 119 6.76 31.10 4.78
CA ASN A 119 6.97 30.45 3.49
C ASN A 119 7.35 28.96 3.65
N GLU A 120 8.20 28.65 4.63
CA GLU A 120 8.54 27.27 4.99
C GLU A 120 7.30 26.48 5.45
N LEU A 121 6.44 27.08 6.28
CA LEU A 121 5.17 26.49 6.71
C LEU A 121 4.27 26.17 5.51
N LEU A 122 4.14 27.10 4.56
CA LEU A 122 3.40 26.86 3.32
C LEU A 122 4.01 25.74 2.48
N GLY A 123 5.32 25.56 2.52
CA GLY A 123 6.02 24.42 1.90
C GLY A 123 5.57 23.09 2.53
N ILE A 124 5.60 23.00 3.86
CA ILE A 124 5.18 21.81 4.62
C ILE A 124 3.69 21.51 4.37
N ALA A 125 2.84 22.54 4.43
CA ALA A 125 1.39 22.43 4.24
C ALA A 125 1.01 21.99 2.81
N ASN A 126 1.87 22.27 1.82
CA ASN A 126 1.71 21.83 0.43
C ASN A 126 2.67 20.69 0.05
N SER A 127 3.15 19.93 1.03
CA SER A 127 3.99 18.75 0.79
C SER A 127 3.26 17.69 -0.05
N ARG A 128 4.06 16.94 -0.82
CA ARG A 128 3.57 15.93 -1.76
C ARG A 128 4.03 14.53 -1.35
N THR A 129 3.23 13.53 -1.68
CA THR A 129 3.60 12.11 -1.55
C THR A 129 4.55 11.70 -2.68
N ALA A 130 5.09 10.48 -2.60
CA ALA A 130 5.94 9.92 -3.66
C ALA A 130 5.21 9.77 -4.99
N GLU A 131 3.88 9.63 -4.96
CA GLU A 131 3.01 9.55 -6.14
C GLU A 131 2.69 10.92 -6.75
N GLY A 132 3.06 12.02 -6.09
CA GLY A 132 2.83 13.40 -6.55
C GLY A 132 1.58 14.07 -5.98
N ASP A 133 0.79 13.37 -5.17
CA ASP A 133 -0.43 13.87 -4.53
C ASP A 133 -0.11 14.83 -3.39
N TYR A 134 -0.94 15.85 -3.18
CA TYR A 134 -0.84 16.72 -2.02
C TYR A 134 -1.30 16.01 -0.74
N LEU A 135 -0.43 15.98 0.27
CA LEU A 135 -0.63 15.22 1.50
C LEU A 135 -1.86 15.68 2.32
N PHE A 136 -2.08 16.99 2.36
CA PHE A 136 -3.12 17.64 3.17
C PHE A 136 -4.36 18.08 2.37
N SER A 137 -4.49 17.63 1.11
CA SER A 137 -5.61 17.99 0.22
C SER A 137 -6.86 17.11 0.37
N GLY A 138 -6.81 16.12 1.28
CA GLY A 138 -7.92 15.19 1.51
C GLY A 138 -8.20 14.33 0.27
N TYR A 139 -9.41 14.44 -0.27
CA TYR A 139 -9.82 13.73 -1.49
C TYR A 139 -9.32 14.40 -2.78
N GLN A 140 -9.02 15.70 -2.76
CA GLN A 140 -8.62 16.46 -3.94
C GLN A 140 -7.11 16.45 -4.11
N SER A 141 -6.53 15.26 -4.27
CA SER A 141 -5.08 14.99 -4.34
C SER A 141 -4.28 15.92 -5.28
N GLU A 142 -4.88 16.36 -6.39
CA GLU A 142 -4.20 17.17 -7.41
C GLU A 142 -4.28 18.69 -7.16
N THR A 143 -5.13 19.13 -6.23
CA THR A 143 -5.35 20.55 -5.96
C THR A 143 -4.49 21.01 -4.79
N LYS A 144 -3.80 22.14 -4.96
CA LYS A 144 -2.98 22.75 -3.90
C LYS A 144 -3.88 23.11 -2.70
N PRO A 145 -3.66 22.52 -1.50
CA PRO A 145 -4.56 22.70 -0.37
C PRO A 145 -4.47 24.09 0.27
N PHE A 146 -3.28 24.67 0.34
CA PHE A 146 -3.07 25.97 0.99
C PHE A 146 -2.58 27.00 -0.03
N ALA A 147 -3.47 27.91 -0.39
CA ALA A 147 -3.14 29.14 -1.12
C ALA A 147 -3.07 30.31 -0.14
N LEU A 148 -2.14 31.24 -0.39
CA LEU A 148 -2.20 32.54 0.26
C LEU A 148 -3.43 33.27 -0.26
N ALA A 149 -4.42 33.50 0.60
CA ALA A 149 -5.40 34.54 0.32
C ALA A 149 -4.60 35.84 0.22
N ALA A 150 -4.58 36.47 -0.96
CA ALA A 150 -3.99 37.78 -1.13
C ALA A 150 -4.56 38.69 -0.03
N ALA A 151 -3.70 39.27 0.79
CA ALA A 151 -4.11 40.23 1.79
C ALA A 151 -4.95 41.33 1.10
N PRO A 152 -6.10 41.74 1.66
CA PRO A 152 -6.79 42.90 1.13
C PRO A 152 -5.82 44.08 1.21
N ALA A 153 -5.52 44.66 0.05
CA ALA A 153 -4.72 45.87 -0.06
C ALA A 153 -5.37 46.94 0.83
N ALA A 154 -4.65 47.37 1.86
CA ALA A 154 -4.98 48.51 2.70
C ALA A 154 -4.07 49.69 2.32
#